data_AF-A0A956GGY9-F1
#
_entry.id   AF-A0A956GGY9-F1
#
_cell.length_a   1.000
_cell.length_b   1.000
_cell.length_c   1.000
_cell.angle_alpha   90.00
_cell.angle_beta   90.00
_cell.angle_gamma   90.00
#
_symmetry.space_group_name_H-M   'P 1'
#
loop_
_entity.id
_entity.type
_entity.pdbx_description
1 polymer ?
#
loop_
_entity_poly.entity_id
_entity_poly.type
_entity_poly.pdbx_seq_one_letter_code
_entity_poly.pdbx_strand_id
1 'polypeptide(L)' 'MLALILREARPDDVWSWVTPQVVADELDLLAPMLGRKKQFWLWLVAGWRRLGLLR' A
#
# COMPACT_ATOMS: atom_id res chain seq x y z
N MET A 1 -9.70 -3.31 7.94
CA MET A 1 -8.73 -4.44 7.95
C MET A 1 -7.48 -4.13 7.13
N LEU A 2 -7.59 -3.57 5.93
CA LEU A 2 -6.41 -3.28 5.08
C LEU A 2 -5.36 -2.37 5.74
N ALA A 3 -5.76 -1.28 6.40
CA ALA A 3 -4.80 -0.44 7.14
C ALA A 3 -4.00 -1.19 8.23
N LEU A 4 -4.60 -2.21 8.86
CA LEU A 4 -3.90 -3.04 9.86
C LEU A 4 -2.84 -3.92 9.17
N ILE A 5 -3.20 -4.57 8.06
CA ILE A 5 -2.28 -5.39 7.26
C ILE A 5 -1.10 -4.53 6.79
N LEU A 6 -1.36 -3.36 6.20
CA LEU A 6 -0.32 -2.46 5.69
C LEU A 6 0.61 -1.93 6.80
N ARG A 7 0.13 -1.81 8.03
CA ARG A 7 0.96 -1.39 9.16
C ARG A 7 1.85 -2.51 9.69
N GLU A 8 1.26 -3.68 9.92
CA GLU A 8 1.90 -4.74 10.71
C GLU A 8 2.66 -5.76 9.85
N ALA A 9 2.20 -6.04 8.63
CA ALA A 9 2.85 -7.01 7.76
C ALA A 9 4.18 -6.47 7.19
N ARG A 10 5.09 -7.40 6.88
CA ARG A 10 6.23 -7.09 6.03
C ARG A 10 5.73 -6.81 4.61
N PRO A 11 6.33 -5.87 3.88
CA PRO A 11 5.86 -5.53 2.53
C PRO A 11 5.72 -6.73 1.60
N ASP A 12 6.59 -7.73 1.72
CA ASP A 12 6.56 -8.94 0.88
C ASP A 12 5.39 -9.86 1.24
N ASP A 13 5.04 -9.94 2.53
CA ASP A 13 3.96 -10.80 3.02
C ASP A 13 2.58 -10.24 2.63
N VAL A 14 2.44 -8.91 2.57
CA VAL A 14 1.18 -8.20 2.25
C VAL A 14 0.48 -8.77 1.01
N TRP A 15 1.27 -9.17 0.01
CA TRP A 15 0.75 -9.65 -1.27
C TRP A 15 0.09 -11.03 -1.20
N SER A 16 0.21 -11.74 -0.07
CA SER A 16 -0.52 -12.97 0.19
C SER A 16 -2.00 -12.72 0.53
N TRP A 17 -2.35 -11.49 0.93
CA TRP A 17 -3.71 -11.14 1.36
C TRP A 17 -4.41 -10.10 0.49
N VAL A 18 -3.66 -9.25 -0.21
CA VAL A 18 -4.19 -8.20 -1.08
C VAL A 18 -3.36 -8.02 -2.33
N THR A 19 -3.96 -7.45 -3.36
CA THR A 19 -3.24 -7.14 -4.60
C THR A 19 -2.68 -5.71 -4.56
N PRO A 20 -1.58 -5.44 -5.30
CA PRO A 20 -1.05 -4.10 -5.51
C PRO A 20 -2.10 -3.05 -5.93
N GLN A 21 -3.04 -3.44 -6.80
CA GLN A 21 -4.10 -2.54 -7.26
C GLN A 21 -5.07 -2.17 -6.13
N VAL A 22 -5.51 -3.14 -5.33
CA VAL A 22 -6.38 -2.87 -4.18
C VAL A 22 -5.69 -1.93 -3.18
N VAL A 23 -4.40 -2.11 -2.95
CA VAL A 23 -3.64 -1.18 -2.11
C VAL A 23 -3.62 0.21 -2.73
N ALA A 24 -3.39 0.33 -4.03
CA ALA A 24 -3.34 1.62 -4.74
C ALA A 24 -4.68 2.37 -4.75
N ASP A 25 -5.79 1.64 -4.92
CA ASP A 25 -7.14 2.20 -4.96
C ASP A 25 -7.56 2.75 -3.58
N GLU A 26 -7.17 2.06 -2.50
CA GLU A 26 -7.55 2.41 -1.14
C GLU A 26 -6.51 3.29 -0.42
N LEU A 27 -5.32 3.49 -1.00
CA LEU A 27 -4.19 4.09 -0.28
C LEU A 27 -4.51 5.51 0.21
N ASP A 28 -5.19 6.32 -0.60
CA ASP A 28 -5.50 7.71 -0.25
C ASP A 28 -6.41 7.79 0.99
N LEU A 29 -7.37 6.87 1.10
CA LEU A 29 -8.26 6.74 2.24
C LEU A 29 -7.52 6.20 3.48
N LEU A 30 -6.65 5.22 3.30
CA LEU A 30 -5.96 4.55 4.41
C LEU A 30 -4.75 5.32 4.93
N ALA A 31 -4.14 6.19 4.10
CA ALA A 31 -2.90 6.90 4.40
C ALA A 31 -2.88 7.62 5.77
N PRO A 32 -3.95 8.29 6.24
CA PRO A 32 -3.99 8.88 7.58
C PRO A 32 -3.84 7.84 8.72
N MET A 33 -4.25 6.60 8.48
CA MET A 33 -4.25 5.51 9.47
C MET A 33 -2.94 4.73 9.52
N LEU A 34 -2.02 4.93 8.56
CA LEU A 34 -0.80 4.11 8.41
C LEU A 34 0.36 4.56 9.31
N GLY A 35 0.25 5.72 9.97
CA GLY A 35 1.28 6.25 10.86
C GLY A 35 2.67 6.28 10.20
N ARG A 36 3.67 5.67 10.84
CA ARG A 36 5.07 5.65 10.37
C ARG A 36 5.27 4.96 9.01
N LYS A 37 4.40 4.02 8.62
CA LYS A 37 4.50 3.32 7.33
C LYS A 37 3.87 4.09 6.17
N LYS A 38 3.17 5.20 6.42
CA LYS A 38 2.52 6.01 5.37
C LYS A 38 3.47 6.37 4.22
N GLN A 39 4.64 6.92 4.55
CA GLN A 39 5.60 7.39 3.53
C GLN A 39 6.11 6.25 2.66
N PHE A 40 6.37 5.07 3.25
CA PHE A 40 6.79 3.88 2.52
C PHE A 40 5.73 3.47 1.48
N TRP A 41 4.47 3.36 1.88
CA TRP A 41 3.40 2.94 0.99
C TRP A 41 3.12 3.94 -0.14
N LEU A 42 3.15 5.25 0.18
CA LEU A 42 3.04 6.31 -0.83
C LEU A 42 4.18 6.24 -1.84
N TRP A 43 5.42 6.06 -1.37
CA TRP A 43 6.58 5.92 -2.25
C TRP A 43 6.47 4.68 -3.16
N LEU A 44 6.09 3.53 -2.60
CA LEU A 44 5.99 2.26 -3.32
C LEU A 44 4.94 2.34 -4.42
N VAL A 45 3.71 2.75 -4.09
CA VAL A 45 2.60 2.86 -5.05
C VAL A 45 2.91 3.93 -6.10
N ALA A 46 3.51 5.06 -5.72
CA ALA A 46 3.94 6.08 -6.69
C ALA A 46 5.03 5.55 -7.65
N GLY A 47 5.95 4.70 -7.16
CA GLY A 47 6.92 3.99 -7.99
C GLY A 47 6.24 3.09 -9.03
N TRP A 48 5.30 2.26 -8.59
CA TRP A 48 4.58 1.34 -9.47
C TRP A 48 3.68 2.05 -10.49
N ARG A 49 3.01 3.14 -10.12
CA ARG A 49 2.28 4.00 -11.06
C ARG A 49 3.19 4.57 -12.14
N ARG A 50 4.38 5.08 -11.77
CA ARG A 50 5.37 5.58 -12.75
C ARG A 50 5.87 4.51 -13.71
N LEU A 51 5.89 3.25 -13.29
CA LEU A 51 6.28 2.12 -14.12
C LEU A 51 5.11 1.54 -14.96
N GLY A 52 3.90 2.09 -14.85
CA GLY A 52 2.71 1.58 -15.54
C GLY A 52 2.22 0.22 -15.02
N LEU A 53 2.63 -0.19 -13.81
CA LEU A 53 2.26 -1.47 -13.20
C LEU A 53 0.90 -1.41 -12.49
N LEU A 54 0.41 -0.21 -12.21
CA LEU A 54 -0.87 0.07 -11.57
C LEU A 54 -1.67 1.01 -12.46
N ARG A 55 -2.99 0.81 -12.48
CA ARG A 55 -3.94 1.72 -13.13
C ARG A 55 -4.34 2.86 -12.19
#